data_AF-A0AAW2QSM4-F1
#
_entry.id   AF-A0AAW2QSM4-F1
#
_cell.length_a   1.000
_cell.length_b   1.000
_cell.length_c   1.000
_cell.angle_alpha   90.00
_cell.angle_beta   90.00
_cell.angle_gamma   90.00
#
_symmetry.space_group_name_H-M   'P 1'
#
loop_
_entity.id
_entity.type
_entity.pdbx_description
1 polymer ?
#
loop_
_entity_poly.entity_id
_entity_poly.type
_entity_poly.pdbx_seq_one_letter_code
_entity_poly.pdbx_strand_id
1 'polypeptide(L)'
;MMVIPSPSNLKCLIDVYLELLIEKLLQLWHVGIRTYDHATDRAFMMRVALMWTVNNLPAYGMAYGWSTAGVMGCPVCIDDTRACHLQHGRKACYFDCHR
;
A
#
# COMPACT_ATOMS: atom_id res chain seq x y z
N MET A 1 20.72 -5.58 3.70
CA MET A 1 20.72 -5.17 5.12
C MET A 1 19.38 -4.49 5.38
N MET A 2 18.45 -5.18 6.04
CA MET A 2 17.16 -4.62 6.46
C MET A 2 17.28 -4.34 7.95
N VAL A 3 17.42 -3.06 8.29
CA VAL A 3 17.37 -2.61 9.69
C VAL A 3 15.93 -2.24 9.96
N ILE A 4 15.28 -2.93 10.90
CA ILE A 4 13.95 -2.58 11.39
C ILE A 4 14.17 -1.84 12.73
N PRO A 5 13.96 -0.52 12.79
CA PRO A 5 13.92 0.21 14.06
C PRO A 5 12.66 -0.18 14.86
N SER A 6 12.84 -0.37 16.16
CA SER A 6 11.77 -0.60 17.16
C SER A 6 10.86 0.65 17.32
N PRO A 7 9.60 0.52 17.78
CA PRO A 7 8.50 1.38 17.33
C PRO A 7 8.40 2.68 18.14
N SER A 8 8.80 3.80 17.53
CA SER A 8 8.40 5.13 17.99
C SER A 8 7.18 5.66 17.22
N ASN A 9 6.97 5.19 15.98
CA ASN A 9 5.74 5.38 15.19
C ASN A 9 5.78 4.51 13.93
N LEU A 10 4.88 3.53 13.79
CA LEU A 10 4.84 2.62 12.63
C LEU A 10 4.57 3.39 11.31
N LYS A 11 3.79 4.46 11.38
CA LYS A 11 3.49 5.35 10.24
C LYS A 11 4.74 6.05 9.73
N CYS A 12 5.48 6.70 10.62
CA CYS A 12 6.75 7.37 10.30
C CYS A 12 7.76 6.41 9.66
N LEU A 13 7.81 5.16 10.11
CA LEU A 13 8.68 4.15 9.50
C LEU A 13 8.28 3.80 8.05
N ILE A 14 6.98 3.72 7.78
CA ILE A 14 6.44 3.47 6.44
C ILE A 14 6.73 4.68 5.54
N ASP A 15 6.54 5.89 6.04
CA ASP A 15 6.78 7.13 5.28
C ASP A 15 8.25 7.22 4.83
N VAL A 16 9.20 6.98 5.74
CA VAL A 16 10.65 6.94 5.43
C VAL A 16 10.98 5.83 4.43
N TYR A 17 10.36 4.66 4.57
CA TYR A 17 10.59 3.56 3.64
C TYR A 17 10.06 3.87 2.24
N LEU A 18 8.87 4.49 2.15
CA LEU A 18 8.27 4.89 0.88
C LEU A 18 9.11 5.96 0.19
N GLU A 19 9.65 6.93 0.93
CA GLU A 19 10.57 7.93 0.38
C GLU A 19 11.82 7.28 -0.22
N LEU A 20 12.51 6.42 0.54
CA LEU A 20 13.68 5.68 0.06
C LEU A 20 13.36 4.78 -1.15
N LEU A 21 12.17 4.19 -1.17
CA LEU A 21 11.71 3.37 -2.29
C LEU A 21 11.48 4.24 -3.54
N ILE A 22 10.84 5.39 -3.39
CA ILE A 22 10.61 6.35 -4.49
C ILE A 22 11.94 6.83 -5.07
N GLU A 23 12.88 7.25 -4.23
CA GLU A 23 14.21 7.67 -4.68
C GLU A 23 14.91 6.59 -5.50
N LYS A 24 14.87 5.34 -5.00
CA LYS A 24 15.48 4.21 -5.69
C LYS A 24 14.79 3.87 -7.01
N LEU A 25 13.45 3.93 -7.06
CA LEU A 25 12.69 3.72 -8.29
C LEU A 25 12.99 4.82 -9.32
N LEU A 26 13.10 6.08 -8.90
CA LEU A 26 13.49 7.19 -9.77
C LEU A 26 14.89 7.00 -10.32
N GLN A 27 15.86 6.56 -9.51
CA GLN A 27 17.20 6.22 -9.97
C GLN A 27 17.17 5.10 -11.02
N LEU A 28 16.43 4.01 -10.75
CA LEU A 28 16.27 2.89 -11.69
C LEU A 28 15.54 3.31 -12.98
N TRP A 29 14.63 4.27 -12.91
CA TRP A 29 13.92 4.77 -14.08
C TRP A 29 14.80 5.68 -14.93
N HIS A 30 15.51 6.64 -14.32
CA HIS A 30 16.31 7.65 -15.04
C HIS A 30 17.69 7.14 -15.48
N VAL A 31 18.41 6.46 -14.59
CA VAL A 31 19.76 5.95 -14.85
C VAL A 31 19.70 4.53 -15.41
N GLY A 32 18.85 3.68 -14.80
CA GLY A 32 18.85 2.24 -15.07
C GLY A 32 19.95 1.50 -14.31
N ILE A 33 19.91 0.17 -14.39
CA ILE A 33 20.92 -0.72 -13.82
C ILE A 33 21.38 -1.72 -14.87
N ARG A 34 22.69 -1.98 -14.92
CA ARG A 34 23.24 -3.00 -15.82
C ARG A 34 22.89 -4.38 -15.26
N THR A 35 22.05 -5.12 -15.98
CA THR A 35 21.54 -6.43 -15.57
C THR A 35 21.91 -7.47 -16.62
N TYR A 36 22.36 -8.62 -16.17
CA TYR A 36 22.67 -9.75 -17.03
C TYR A 36 21.42 -10.60 -17.23
N ASP A 37 21.05 -10.81 -18.50
CA ASP A 37 19.99 -11.72 -18.90
C ASP A 37 20.59 -13.08 -19.25
N HIS A 38 20.25 -14.09 -18.44
CA HIS A 38 20.70 -15.47 -18.64
C HIS A 38 20.08 -16.11 -19.89
N ALA A 39 18.87 -15.70 -20.30
CA ALA A 39 18.21 -16.29 -21.46
C ALA A 39 18.90 -15.90 -22.77
N THR A 40 19.46 -14.68 -22.83
CA THR A 40 20.15 -14.15 -24.02
C THR A 40 21.67 -14.10 -23.89
N ASP A 41 22.22 -14.51 -22.75
CA ASP A 41 23.64 -14.44 -22.38
C ASP A 41 24.25 -13.05 -22.60
N ARG A 42 23.50 -12.00 -22.26
CA ARG A 42 23.88 -10.61 -22.54
C ARG A 42 23.53 -9.68 -21.38
N ALA A 43 24.36 -8.67 -21.20
CA ALA A 43 24.05 -7.56 -20.31
C ALA A 43 23.22 -6.49 -21.05
N PHE A 44 22.16 -6.01 -20.41
CA PHE A 44 21.35 -4.90 -20.91
C PHE A 44 21.13 -3.85 -19.81
N MET A 45 20.69 -2.66 -20.20
CA MET A 45 20.31 -1.62 -19.25
C MET A 45 18.85 -1.80 -18.86
N MET A 46 18.59 -2.29 -17.65
CA MET A 46 17.25 -2.46 -17.11
C MET A 46 16.76 -1.16 -16.49
N ARG A 47 15.54 -0.76 -16.85
CA ARG A 47 14.78 0.31 -16.18
C ARG A 47 13.58 -0.30 -15.48
N VAL A 48 13.25 0.19 -14.30
CA VAL A 48 12.15 -0.33 -13.48
C VAL A 48 11.13 0.78 -13.26
N ALA A 49 9.85 0.47 -13.43
CA ALA A 49 8.72 1.33 -13.09
C ALA A 49 7.76 0.58 -12.17
N LEU A 50 7.19 1.29 -11.19
CA LEU A 50 6.13 0.78 -10.33
C LEU A 50 4.78 1.13 -10.95
N MET A 51 3.95 0.13 -11.25
CA MET A 51 2.63 0.34 -11.85
C MET A 51 1.52 0.46 -10.80
N TRP A 52 1.42 -0.51 -9.89
CA TRP A 52 0.47 -0.48 -8.77
C TRP A 52 0.98 -1.30 -7.59
N THR A 53 0.53 -0.97 -6.38
CA THR A 53 0.75 -1.74 -5.16
C THR A 53 -0.53 -2.48 -4.79
N VAL A 54 -0.41 -3.74 -4.38
CA VAL A 54 -1.54 -4.51 -3.82
C VAL A 54 -1.50 -4.36 -2.31
N ASN A 55 -2.47 -3.64 -1.75
CA ASN A 55 -2.55 -3.36 -0.32
C ASN A 55 -3.84 -3.96 0.26
N ASN A 56 -3.74 -4.59 1.42
CA ASN A 56 -4.92 -4.97 2.20
C ASN A 56 -5.52 -3.70 2.85
N LEU A 57 -6.82 -3.73 3.20
CA LEU A 57 -7.50 -2.56 3.79
C LEU A 57 -6.73 -1.92 4.95
N PRO A 58 -6.22 -2.65 5.98
CA PRO A 58 -5.45 -2.01 7.06
C PRO A 58 -4.18 -1.31 6.58
N ALA A 59 -3.47 -1.90 5.61
CA ALA A 59 -2.29 -1.30 5.01
C ALA A 59 -2.66 -0.04 4.21
N TYR A 60 -3.82 -0.05 3.54
CA TYR A 60 -4.33 1.11 2.83
C TYR A 60 -4.61 2.29 3.79
N GLY A 61 -5.19 2.02 4.95
CA GLY A 61 -5.41 3.05 5.96
C GLY A 61 -4.14 3.61 6.57
N MET A 62 -3.10 2.78 6.72
CA MET A 62 -1.80 3.24 7.21
C MET A 62 -1.03 4.04 6.16
N ALA A 63 -1.01 3.59 4.90
CA ALA A 63 -0.20 4.19 3.84
C ALA A 63 -0.85 5.42 3.17
N TYR A 64 -2.18 5.45 3.09
CA TYR A 64 -2.91 6.51 2.37
C TYR A 64 -3.79 7.37 3.29
N GLY A 65 -3.70 7.18 4.61
CA GLY A 65 -4.50 7.93 5.58
C GLY A 65 -6.01 7.62 5.52
N TRP A 66 -6.41 6.53 4.87
CA TRP A 66 -7.82 6.15 4.75
C TRP A 66 -8.38 5.63 6.08
N SER A 67 -9.57 6.08 6.46
CA SER A 67 -10.27 5.49 7.60
C SER A 67 -10.81 4.12 7.18
N THR A 68 -10.14 3.07 7.63
CA THR A 68 -10.59 1.68 7.42
C THR A 68 -11.60 1.24 8.49
N ALA A 69 -11.82 2.08 9.50
CA ALA A 69 -12.80 1.89 10.55
C ALA A 69 -14.05 2.75 10.29
N GLY A 70 -15.21 2.27 10.76
CA GLY A 70 -16.50 2.95 10.60
C GLY A 70 -17.31 2.40 9.42
N VAL A 71 -18.37 3.09 9.01
CA VAL A 71 -19.25 2.66 7.91
C VAL A 71 -18.70 3.00 6.52
N MET A 72 -17.77 3.95 6.43
CA MET A 72 -17.09 4.37 5.19
C MET A 72 -15.73 3.67 4.99
N GLY A 73 -15.55 2.48 5.55
CA GLY A 73 -14.25 1.79 5.51
C GLY A 73 -13.83 1.29 4.13
N CYS A 74 -14.76 1.21 3.17
CA CYS A 74 -14.47 0.76 1.80
C CYS A 74 -14.02 1.94 0.93
N PRO A 75 -12.76 1.96 0.45
CA PRO A 75 -12.26 3.03 -0.42
C PRO A 75 -12.86 3.01 -1.83
N VAL A 76 -13.49 1.90 -2.22
CA VAL A 76 -14.13 1.75 -3.55
C VAL A 76 -15.58 2.22 -3.51
N CYS A 77 -16.32 1.82 -2.48
CA CYS A 77 -17.74 2.15 -2.37
C CYS A 77 -17.97 3.52 -1.74
N ILE A 78 -17.06 4.00 -0.87
CA ILE A 78 -17.15 5.30 -0.18
C ILE A 78 -18.53 5.46 0.48
N ASP A 79 -19.40 6.29 -0.10
CA ASP A 79 -20.75 6.57 0.39
C ASP A 79 -21.80 5.53 -0.04
N ASP A 80 -21.52 4.78 -1.11
CA ASP A 80 -22.35 3.66 -1.58
C ASP A 80 -22.12 2.39 -0.75
N THR A 81 -21.28 2.47 0.28
CA THR A 81 -21.05 1.34 1.20
C THR A 81 -22.31 1.06 1.99
N ARG A 82 -22.95 -0.09 1.73
CA ARG A 82 -24.02 -0.62 2.57
C ARG A 82 -23.44 -1.18 3.87
N ALA A 83 -23.13 -0.29 4.81
CA ALA A 83 -22.66 -0.63 6.14
C ALA A 83 -23.57 -0.02 7.20
N CYS A 84 -23.75 -0.73 8.31
CA CYS A 84 -24.57 -0.28 9.43
C CYS A 84 -23.85 -0.49 10.77
N HIS A 85 -24.30 0.20 11.80
CA HIS A 85 -23.84 -0.05 13.16
C HIS A 85 -24.74 -1.07 13.85
N LEU A 86 -24.15 -2.07 14.52
CA LEU A 86 -24.92 -2.96 15.41
C LEU A 86 -25.53 -2.15 16.54
N GLN A 87 -26.83 -2.33 16.78
CA GLN A 87 -27.59 -1.54 17.77
C GLN A 87 -26.96 -1.57 19.19
N HIS A 88 -26.53 -2.75 19.63
CA HIS A 88 -25.98 -2.93 20.98
C HIS A 88 -24.45 -2.80 21.04
N GLY A 89 -23.75 -3.13 19.95
CA GLY A 89 -22.28 -3.15 19.91
C GLY A 89 -21.65 -1.88 19.33
N ARG A 90 -22.42 -1.05 18.61
CA ARG A 90 -21.98 0.13 17.84
C ARG A 90 -20.81 -0.13 16.87
N LYS A 91 -20.47 -1.40 16.63
CA LYS A 91 -19.46 -1.81 15.64
C LYS A 91 -20.05 -1.69 14.24
N ALA A 92 -19.25 -1.23 13.29
CA ALA A 92 -19.61 -1.22 11.89
C ALA A 92 -19.66 -2.66 11.36
N CYS A 93 -20.71 -2.99 10.62
CA CYS A 93 -20.94 -4.26 9.97
C CYS A 93 -21.22 -4.04 8.49
N TYR A 94 -20.69 -4.95 7.67
CA TYR A 94 -20.69 -4.88 6.20
C TYR A 94 -21.40 -6.08 5.56
N PHE A 95 -22.33 -6.71 6.29
CA PHE A 95 -23.07 -7.87 5.82
C PHE A 95 -24.39 -7.43 5.19
N ASP A 96 -24.62 -7.91 3.96
CA ASP A 96 -25.90 -8.05 3.26
C ASP A 96 -27.05 -7.17 3.80
N CYS A 97 -27.01 -5.86 3.50
CA CYS A 97 -28.04 -4.91 3.95
C CYS A 97 -29.36 -5.02 3.15
N HIS A 98 -29.70 -6.20 2.65
CA HIS A 98 -31.03 -6.54 2.17
C HIS A 98 -31.90 -6.89 3.38
N ARG A 99 -32.66 -5.92 3.88
CA ARG A 99 -33.85 -6.19 4.69
C ARG A 99 -35.03 -5.42 4.13
#